data_AF-A0A0K1EEZ3-F1
#
_entry.id   AF-A0A0K1EEZ3-F1
#
_cell.length_a   1.000
_cell.length_b   1.000
_cell.length_c   1.000
_cell.angle_alpha   90.00
_cell.angle_beta   90.00
_cell.angle_gamma   90.00
#
_symmetry.space_group_name_H-M   'P 1'
#
loop_
_entity.id
_entity.type
_entity.pdbx_description
1 polymer ?
#
loop_
_entity_poly.entity_id
_entity_poly.type
_entity_poly.pdbx_seq_one_letter_code
_entity_poly.pdbx_strand_id
1 'polypeptide(L)'
;MNEYTRREEVRATFIASAILVLCIALAVFRLVRVEGRLVPDPNAQRQAQESEARLGTATRCAAAATQVTDAVKYFGKLAEQMKFGAPPAPEEPRPRRGALPRPPAPPPLAPWSGPADQLHKQSKIINGCREHILAGLGEPRPELDATWKTFAAVEALTPPPPNDRATEDKSARRLHDVVKGLFQADALQPLVKATAEVETRTRSDMERDKARAATAMVREPLPEGLFSRRTAVSLGVGLTVIALLVSYLSVRVASMRRLGTLVPLRDAARTGTPGAQTAMILKAAAAHNGGEPGLVIGSAVGGLLAALLKPADADLFVVGVMAGLLLGLAIQWAIRIAIGARKWRDRAAELAEIEKPAIPIVLVMSGVNPGLEAEFIQYLRSLSPADAAGAVEKLAAQAEERILASAEAQRTAAHAAAAAAAGHHNYPV
;
A
#
# COMPACT_ATOMS: atom_id res chain seq x y z
N MET A 1 47.93 -0.61 27.24
CA MET A 1 46.73 -0.34 26.44
C MET A 1 45.67 0.12 27.42
N ASN A 2 45.31 1.40 27.40
CA ASN A 2 44.43 1.97 28.43
C ASN A 2 43.02 1.37 28.34
N GLU A 3 42.55 0.87 29.48
CA GLU A 3 41.20 0.33 29.65
C GLU A 3 40.10 1.33 29.27
N TYR A 4 40.38 2.63 29.39
CA TYR A 4 39.41 3.72 29.21
C TYR A 4 38.98 3.96 27.76
N THR A 5 39.90 4.05 26.80
CA THR A 5 39.54 4.26 25.38
C THR A 5 38.81 3.05 24.80
N ARG A 6 39.12 1.84 25.28
CA ARG A 6 38.37 0.63 24.96
C ARG A 6 36.96 0.67 25.54
N ARG A 7 36.78 1.25 26.74
CA ARG A 7 35.48 1.33 27.43
C ARG A 7 34.50 2.22 26.69
N GLU A 8 34.93 3.38 26.18
CA GLU A 8 34.05 4.29 25.44
C GLU A 8 33.65 3.77 24.07
N GLU A 9 34.60 3.21 23.31
CA GLU A 9 34.32 2.65 21.99
C GLU A 9 33.40 1.43 22.09
N VAL A 10 33.66 0.54 23.07
CA VAL A 10 32.79 -0.60 23.35
C VAL A 10 31.40 -0.15 23.81
N ARG A 11 31.29 0.86 24.69
CA ARG A 11 30.01 1.43 25.11
C ARG A 11 29.21 1.99 23.93
N ALA A 12 29.84 2.75 23.04
CA ALA A 12 29.17 3.30 21.86
C ALA A 12 28.68 2.22 20.91
N THR A 13 29.48 1.17 20.65
CA THR A 13 29.03 0.03 19.85
C THR A 13 27.93 -0.78 20.52
N PHE A 14 27.97 -0.93 21.84
CA PHE A 14 26.95 -1.64 22.61
C PHE A 14 25.61 -0.90 22.56
N ILE A 15 25.61 0.41 22.81
CA ILE A 15 24.42 1.26 22.69
C ILE A 15 23.85 1.20 21.26
N ALA A 16 24.71 1.32 20.24
CA ALA A 16 24.27 1.21 18.85
C ALA A 16 23.63 -0.16 18.54
N SER A 17 24.20 -1.25 19.07
CA SER A 17 23.65 -2.59 18.89
C SER A 17 22.31 -2.78 19.60
N ALA A 18 22.14 -2.24 20.81
CA ALA A 18 20.89 -2.29 21.55
C ALA A 18 19.78 -1.51 20.82
N ILE A 19 20.08 -0.30 20.33
CA ILE A 19 19.16 0.50 19.51
C ILE A 19 18.78 -0.27 18.25
N LEU A 20 19.76 -0.89 17.57
CA LEU A 20 19.49 -1.67 16.36
C LEU A 20 18.52 -2.82 16.63
N VAL A 21 18.77 -3.63 17.67
CA VAL A 21 17.92 -4.77 18.00
C VAL A 21 16.50 -4.30 18.32
N LEU A 22 16.35 -3.24 19.13
CA LEU A 22 15.05 -2.68 19.49
C LEU A 22 14.29 -2.19 18.26
N CYS A 23 14.93 -1.38 17.42
CA CYS A 23 14.31 -0.80 16.23
C CYS A 23 13.92 -1.87 15.21
N ILE A 24 14.78 -2.85 14.95
CA ILE A 24 14.51 -3.93 13.99
C ILE A 24 13.42 -4.86 14.52
N ALA A 25 13.43 -5.21 15.81
CA ALA A 25 12.38 -6.04 16.39
C ALA A 25 11.00 -5.38 16.26
N LEU A 26 10.90 -4.07 16.57
CA LEU A 26 9.66 -3.30 16.41
C LEU A 26 9.23 -3.18 14.94
N ALA A 27 10.18 -2.95 14.03
CA ALA A 27 9.92 -2.85 12.60
C ALA A 27 9.38 -4.19 12.05
N VAL A 28 10.06 -5.30 12.34
CA VAL A 28 9.65 -6.64 11.90
C VAL A 28 8.29 -7.00 12.48
N PHE A 29 8.05 -6.75 13.78
CA PHE A 29 6.76 -6.97 14.41
C PHE A 29 5.62 -6.23 13.69
N ARG A 30 5.85 -4.96 13.35
CA ARG A 30 4.87 -4.15 12.61
C ARG A 30 4.63 -4.68 11.20
N LEU A 31 5.70 -5.00 10.46
CA LEU A 31 5.58 -5.54 9.12
C LEU A 31 4.82 -6.88 9.13
N VAL A 32 5.14 -7.80 10.04
CA VAL A 32 4.47 -9.12 10.07
C VAL A 32 2.99 -9.03 10.45
N ARG A 33 2.60 -8.07 11.30
CA ARG A 33 1.20 -7.91 11.75
C ARG A 33 0.28 -7.13 10.81
N VAL A 34 0.78 -6.53 9.74
CA VAL A 34 -0.11 -5.81 8.82
C VAL A 34 -0.94 -6.78 8.02
N GLU A 35 -2.24 -6.51 8.06
CA GLU A 35 -3.26 -7.16 7.27
C GLU A 35 -3.75 -6.17 6.21
N GLY A 36 -4.15 -6.69 5.05
CA GLY A 36 -4.67 -5.85 3.98
C GLY A 36 -5.99 -5.17 4.34
N ARG A 37 -6.35 -4.15 3.57
CA ARG A 37 -7.56 -3.36 3.80
C ARG A 37 -8.80 -4.25 3.63
N LEU A 38 -9.78 -4.08 4.50
CA LEU A 38 -11.11 -4.66 4.33
C LEU A 38 -11.85 -3.88 3.24
N VAL A 39 -12.21 -4.57 2.16
CA VAL A 39 -12.92 -4.02 1.01
C VAL A 39 -14.16 -4.88 0.74
N PRO A 40 -15.27 -4.30 0.25
CA PRO A 40 -16.44 -5.08 -0.12
C PRO A 40 -16.09 -6.21 -1.10
N ASP A 41 -16.64 -7.40 -0.88
CA ASP A 41 -16.35 -8.57 -1.71
C ASP A 41 -16.83 -8.36 -3.16
N PRO A 42 -15.92 -8.30 -4.17
CA PRO A 42 -16.31 -8.09 -5.56
C PRO A 42 -17.17 -9.24 -6.11
N ASN A 43 -16.99 -10.46 -5.62
CA ASN A 43 -17.81 -11.60 -6.07
C ASN A 43 -19.24 -11.50 -5.52
N ALA A 44 -19.39 -11.14 -4.25
CA ALA A 44 -20.71 -10.93 -3.65
C ALA A 44 -21.45 -9.77 -4.34
N GLN A 45 -20.75 -8.67 -4.66
CA GLN A 45 -21.32 -7.55 -5.41
C GLN A 45 -21.78 -7.97 -6.82
N ARG A 46 -20.94 -8.74 -7.55
CA ARG A 46 -21.29 -9.25 -8.87
C ARG A 46 -22.52 -10.16 -8.81
N GLN A 47 -22.58 -11.05 -7.83
CA GLN A 47 -23.73 -11.93 -7.64
C GLN A 47 -25.02 -11.14 -7.35
N ALA A 48 -24.95 -10.08 -6.54
CA ALA A 48 -26.09 -9.19 -6.28
C ALA A 48 -26.56 -8.44 -7.54
N GLN A 49 -25.64 -8.03 -8.42
CA GLN A 49 -25.99 -7.41 -9.71
C GLN A 49 -26.62 -8.43 -10.67
N GLU A 50 -26.08 -9.66 -10.72
CA GLU A 50 -26.63 -10.74 -11.54
C GLU A 50 -28.04 -11.14 -11.09
N SER A 51 -28.31 -11.17 -9.77
CA SER A 51 -29.66 -11.45 -9.25
C SER A 51 -30.66 -10.33 -9.51
N GLU A 52 -30.21 -9.06 -9.47
CA GLU A 52 -31.03 -7.91 -9.87
C GLU A 52 -31.41 -7.96 -11.37
N ALA A 53 -30.48 -8.33 -12.25
CA ALA A 53 -30.76 -8.52 -13.67
C ALA A 53 -31.77 -9.67 -13.92
N ARG A 54 -31.70 -10.75 -13.13
CA ARG A 54 -32.68 -11.84 -13.18
C ARG A 54 -34.08 -11.36 -12.77
N LEU A 55 -34.20 -10.54 -11.71
CA LEU A 55 -35.48 -9.96 -11.30
C LEU A 55 -36.09 -9.07 -12.40
N GLY A 56 -35.28 -8.28 -13.11
CA GLY A 56 -35.73 -7.50 -14.25
C GLY A 56 -36.27 -8.35 -15.42
N THR A 57 -35.84 -9.61 -15.52
CA THR A 57 -36.37 -10.56 -16.52
C THR A 57 -37.65 -11.22 -16.01
N ALA A 58 -37.68 -11.65 -14.75
CA ALA A 58 -38.86 -12.25 -14.13
C ALA A 58 -40.08 -11.30 -14.12
N THR A 59 -39.87 -10.03 -13.76
CA THR A 59 -40.91 -8.98 -13.77
C THR A 59 -41.48 -8.74 -15.18
N ARG A 60 -40.63 -8.72 -16.21
CA ARG A 60 -41.08 -8.61 -17.62
C ARG A 60 -41.90 -9.83 -18.04
N CYS A 61 -41.51 -11.03 -17.62
CA CYS A 61 -42.25 -12.25 -17.93
C CYS A 61 -43.61 -12.33 -17.21
N ALA A 62 -43.69 -11.86 -15.96
CA ALA A 62 -44.95 -11.73 -15.24
C ALA A 62 -45.90 -10.72 -15.93
N ALA A 63 -45.37 -9.57 -16.37
CA ALA A 63 -46.13 -8.60 -17.15
C ALA A 63 -46.57 -9.16 -18.53
N ALA A 64 -45.73 -9.94 -19.21
CA ALA A 64 -46.10 -10.59 -20.45
C ALA A 64 -47.22 -11.62 -20.26
N ALA A 65 -47.24 -12.33 -19.12
CA ALA A 65 -48.29 -13.30 -18.80
C ALA A 65 -49.65 -12.63 -18.58
N THR A 66 -49.69 -11.45 -17.96
CA THR A 66 -50.94 -10.68 -17.82
C THR A 66 -51.39 -10.10 -19.16
N GLN A 67 -50.46 -9.53 -19.94
CA GLN A 67 -50.77 -8.96 -21.25
C GLN A 67 -51.29 -10.00 -22.25
N VAL A 68 -50.72 -11.21 -22.28
CA VAL A 68 -51.22 -12.29 -23.15
C VAL A 68 -52.59 -12.78 -22.68
N THR A 69 -52.86 -12.78 -21.37
CA THR A 69 -54.17 -13.13 -20.82
C THR A 69 -55.24 -12.14 -21.28
N ASP A 70 -54.93 -10.85 -21.25
CA ASP A 70 -55.84 -9.82 -21.75
C ASP A 70 -56.02 -9.91 -23.27
N ALA A 71 -54.95 -10.15 -24.02
CA ALA A 71 -55.01 -10.33 -25.47
C ALA A 71 -55.89 -11.53 -25.87
N VAL A 72 -55.79 -12.67 -25.16
CA VAL A 72 -56.66 -13.84 -25.38
C VAL A 72 -58.13 -13.49 -25.09
N LYS A 73 -58.42 -12.74 -24.03
CA LYS A 73 -59.79 -12.30 -23.71
C LYS A 73 -60.35 -11.36 -24.80
N TYR A 74 -59.58 -10.37 -25.25
CA TYR A 74 -60.01 -9.45 -26.30
C TYR A 74 -60.21 -10.15 -27.64
N PHE A 75 -59.30 -11.07 -27.99
CA PHE A 75 -59.43 -11.86 -29.21
C PHE A 75 -60.62 -12.85 -29.14
N GLY A 76 -60.90 -13.44 -27.97
CA GLY A 76 -62.09 -14.26 -27.75
C GLY A 76 -63.39 -13.48 -28.00
N LYS A 77 -63.50 -12.25 -27.49
CA LYS A 77 -64.65 -11.36 -27.77
C LYS A 77 -64.77 -11.02 -29.26
N LEU A 78 -63.65 -10.77 -29.94
CA LEU A 78 -63.65 -10.57 -31.39
C LEU A 78 -64.13 -11.84 -32.12
N ALA A 79 -63.67 -13.02 -31.71
CA ALA A 79 -64.06 -14.29 -32.31
C ALA A 79 -65.56 -14.59 -32.16
N GLU A 80 -66.16 -14.22 -31.02
CA GLU A 80 -67.61 -14.30 -30.79
C GLU A 80 -68.37 -13.34 -31.72
N GLN A 81 -67.94 -12.07 -31.82
CA GLN A 81 -68.54 -11.07 -32.71
C GLN A 81 -68.47 -11.48 -34.17
N MET A 82 -67.35 -12.08 -34.59
CA MET A 82 -67.08 -12.48 -35.98
C MET A 82 -67.49 -13.91 -36.30
N LYS A 83 -68.07 -14.64 -35.32
CA LYS A 83 -68.57 -16.02 -35.45
C LYS A 83 -67.53 -16.99 -36.04
N PHE A 84 -66.30 -16.98 -35.53
CA PHE A 84 -65.22 -17.84 -36.04
C PHE A 84 -65.52 -19.34 -35.96
N GLY A 85 -66.35 -19.77 -35.01
CA GLY A 85 -66.77 -21.17 -34.85
C GLY A 85 -68.04 -21.58 -35.61
N ALA A 86 -68.65 -20.71 -36.42
CA ALA A 86 -69.81 -21.11 -37.20
C ALA A 86 -69.37 -22.00 -38.38
N PRO A 87 -70.01 -23.16 -38.63
CA PRO A 87 -69.71 -23.97 -39.80
C PRO A 87 -69.86 -23.11 -41.07
N PRO A 88 -68.98 -23.26 -42.08
CA PRO A 88 -69.16 -22.56 -43.33
C PRO A 88 -70.57 -22.86 -43.83
N ALA A 89 -71.32 -21.81 -44.21
CA ALA A 89 -72.66 -22.01 -44.74
C ALA A 89 -72.57 -23.04 -45.87
N PRO A 90 -73.37 -24.12 -45.83
CA PRO A 90 -73.33 -25.14 -46.87
C PRO A 90 -73.52 -24.47 -48.22
N GLU A 91 -72.63 -24.80 -49.16
CA GLU A 91 -72.72 -24.32 -50.53
C GLU A 91 -73.98 -24.94 -51.15
N GLU A 92 -75.10 -24.21 -51.08
CA GLU A 92 -76.37 -24.72 -51.58
C GLU A 92 -76.29 -24.94 -53.10
N PRO A 93 -76.72 -26.11 -53.61
CA PRO A 93 -76.85 -26.31 -55.04
C PRO A 93 -77.86 -25.30 -55.58
N ARG A 94 -77.47 -24.56 -56.63
CA ARG A 94 -78.26 -23.49 -57.26
C ARG A 94 -79.77 -23.81 -57.33
N PRO A 95 -80.65 -22.98 -56.75
CA PRO A 95 -82.08 -23.26 -56.75
C PRO A 95 -82.73 -22.90 -58.10
N ARG A 96 -83.57 -23.81 -58.59
CA ARG A 96 -84.56 -23.56 -59.64
C ARG A 96 -85.60 -22.57 -59.10
N ARG A 97 -85.91 -21.55 -59.90
CA ARG A 97 -86.82 -20.42 -59.63
C ARG A 97 -88.07 -20.79 -58.81
N GLY A 98 -88.15 -20.22 -57.62
CA GLY A 98 -89.33 -20.08 -56.77
C GLY A 98 -88.90 -19.32 -55.50
N ALA A 99 -89.66 -18.29 -55.11
CA ALA A 99 -89.34 -17.27 -54.10
C ALA A 99 -88.33 -17.69 -53.01
N LEU A 100 -87.12 -17.11 -53.06
CA LEU A 100 -86.03 -17.43 -52.13
C LEU A 100 -86.14 -16.63 -50.83
N PRO A 101 -85.91 -17.28 -49.66
CA PRO A 101 -85.51 -16.59 -48.43
C PRO A 101 -84.27 -15.75 -48.72
N ARG A 102 -84.18 -14.55 -48.13
CA ARG A 102 -82.97 -13.72 -48.23
C ARG A 102 -81.78 -14.57 -47.76
N PRO A 103 -80.72 -14.76 -48.58
CA PRO A 103 -79.55 -15.51 -48.14
C PRO A 103 -79.00 -14.85 -46.86
N PRO A 104 -78.57 -15.65 -45.87
CA PRO A 104 -77.93 -15.10 -44.68
C PRO A 104 -76.74 -14.23 -45.12
N ALA A 105 -76.62 -13.04 -44.52
CA ALA A 105 -75.51 -12.14 -44.83
C ALA A 105 -74.18 -12.89 -44.67
N PRO A 106 -73.23 -12.76 -45.62
CA PRO A 106 -71.93 -13.41 -45.50
C PRO A 106 -71.29 -12.99 -44.17
N PRO A 107 -70.63 -13.93 -43.47
CA PRO A 107 -69.98 -13.61 -42.21
C PRO A 107 -68.99 -12.44 -42.44
N PRO A 108 -68.90 -11.49 -41.49
CA PRO A 108 -67.98 -10.38 -41.62
C PRO A 108 -66.54 -10.92 -41.70
N LEU A 109 -65.74 -10.41 -42.64
CA LEU A 109 -64.34 -10.78 -42.81
C LEU A 109 -63.53 -10.31 -41.62
N ALA A 110 -62.77 -11.20 -41.01
CA ALA A 110 -61.94 -10.83 -39.87
C ALA A 110 -60.63 -10.14 -40.25
N PRO A 111 -60.37 -8.95 -39.70
CA PRO A 111 -59.09 -8.30 -39.86
C PRO A 111 -58.03 -9.00 -39.00
N TRP A 112 -56.82 -9.12 -39.54
CA TRP A 112 -55.65 -9.50 -38.74
C TRP A 112 -55.20 -8.34 -37.84
N SER A 113 -55.30 -7.11 -38.34
CA SER A 113 -54.96 -5.91 -37.58
C SER A 113 -55.84 -5.76 -36.33
N GLY A 114 -55.21 -5.47 -35.18
CA GLY A 114 -55.90 -5.27 -33.91
C GLY A 114 -55.73 -6.49 -32.97
N PRO A 115 -56.81 -7.09 -32.43
CA PRO A 115 -56.69 -8.13 -31.40
C PRO A 115 -55.93 -9.40 -31.83
N ALA A 116 -56.03 -9.81 -33.10
CA ALA A 116 -55.33 -10.99 -33.61
C ALA A 116 -53.81 -10.76 -33.69
N ASP A 117 -53.38 -9.66 -34.29
CA ASP A 117 -51.98 -9.23 -34.33
C ASP A 117 -51.40 -8.99 -32.92
N GLN A 118 -52.18 -8.38 -32.02
CA GLN A 118 -51.77 -8.19 -30.63
C GLN A 118 -51.58 -9.53 -29.90
N LEU A 119 -52.49 -10.48 -30.07
CA LEU A 119 -52.35 -11.81 -29.49
C LEU A 119 -51.12 -12.53 -30.04
N HIS A 120 -50.90 -12.51 -31.36
CA HIS A 120 -49.73 -13.10 -31.99
C HIS A 120 -48.41 -12.53 -31.43
N LYS A 121 -48.31 -11.20 -31.33
CA LYS A 121 -47.16 -10.51 -30.73
C LYS A 121 -46.94 -10.88 -29.26
N GLN A 122 -48.01 -10.89 -28.46
CA GLN A 122 -47.91 -11.20 -27.03
C GLN A 122 -47.57 -12.67 -26.78
N SER A 123 -48.12 -13.59 -27.59
CA SER A 123 -47.76 -15.02 -27.57
C SER A 123 -46.27 -15.23 -27.85
N LYS A 124 -45.68 -14.47 -28.77
CA LYS A 124 -44.23 -14.53 -29.03
C LYS A 124 -43.40 -14.06 -27.84
N ILE A 125 -43.80 -12.94 -27.20
CA ILE A 125 -43.10 -12.41 -26.02
C ILE A 125 -43.13 -13.42 -24.87
N ILE A 126 -44.30 -13.97 -24.54
CA ILE A 126 -44.42 -14.93 -23.43
C ILE A 126 -43.73 -16.26 -23.76
N ASN A 127 -43.72 -16.71 -25.02
CA ASN A 127 -43.00 -17.92 -25.41
C ASN A 127 -41.48 -17.76 -25.23
N GLY A 128 -40.94 -16.56 -25.48
CA GLY A 128 -39.55 -16.22 -25.16
C GLY A 128 -39.21 -16.26 -23.66
N CYS A 129 -40.22 -16.19 -22.78
CA CYS A 129 -40.05 -16.33 -21.33
C CYS A 129 -40.07 -17.77 -20.83
N ARG A 130 -40.42 -18.75 -21.68
CA ARG A 130 -40.64 -20.15 -21.27
C ARG A 130 -39.45 -20.75 -20.52
N GLU A 131 -38.24 -20.63 -21.08
CA GLU A 131 -37.03 -21.20 -20.47
C GLU A 131 -36.74 -20.58 -19.10
N HIS A 132 -36.89 -19.26 -18.97
CA HIS A 132 -36.68 -18.55 -17.72
C HIS A 132 -37.69 -18.96 -16.64
N ILE A 133 -38.97 -19.08 -17.01
CA ILE A 133 -40.04 -19.49 -16.08
C ILE A 133 -39.81 -20.95 -15.63
N LEU A 134 -39.55 -21.87 -16.56
CA LEU A 134 -39.32 -23.28 -16.23
C LEU A 134 -38.06 -23.47 -15.36
N ALA A 135 -36.98 -22.75 -15.66
CA ALA A 135 -35.77 -22.77 -14.84
C ALA A 135 -36.00 -22.21 -13.43
N GLY A 136 -36.82 -21.15 -13.29
CA GLY A 136 -37.11 -20.53 -11.99
C GLY A 136 -38.06 -21.34 -11.09
N LEU A 137 -38.87 -22.23 -11.65
CA LEU A 137 -39.81 -23.06 -10.89
C LEU A 137 -39.13 -24.23 -10.19
N GLY A 138 -37.99 -24.72 -10.71
CA GLY A 138 -37.21 -25.82 -10.12
C GLY A 138 -37.87 -27.20 -10.19
N GLU A 139 -39.16 -27.27 -10.50
CA GLU A 139 -39.95 -28.49 -10.65
C GLU A 139 -40.74 -28.46 -11.98
N PRO A 140 -40.96 -29.62 -12.62
CA PRO A 140 -41.79 -29.69 -13.82
C PRO A 140 -43.24 -29.27 -13.49
N ARG A 141 -43.82 -28.41 -14.33
CA ARG A 141 -45.23 -28.03 -14.28
C ARG A 141 -45.98 -28.57 -15.51
N PRO A 142 -46.39 -29.85 -15.51
CA PRO A 142 -47.04 -30.48 -16.66
C PRO A 142 -48.35 -29.79 -17.07
N GLU A 143 -49.01 -29.08 -16.15
CA GLU A 143 -50.19 -28.28 -16.41
C GLU A 143 -49.95 -27.09 -17.37
N LEU A 144 -48.69 -26.65 -17.51
CA LEU A 144 -48.32 -25.56 -18.42
C LEU A 144 -47.99 -26.06 -19.84
N ASP A 145 -47.78 -27.36 -20.04
CA ASP A 145 -47.29 -27.90 -21.32
C ASP A 145 -48.26 -27.65 -22.47
N ALA A 146 -49.57 -27.79 -22.21
CA ALA A 146 -50.61 -27.51 -23.20
C ALA A 146 -50.62 -26.03 -23.59
N THR A 147 -50.46 -25.14 -22.61
CA THR A 147 -50.40 -23.69 -22.82
C THR A 147 -49.16 -23.29 -23.63
N TRP A 148 -47.99 -23.84 -23.29
CA TRP A 148 -46.76 -23.59 -24.03
C TRP A 148 -46.81 -24.14 -25.47
N LYS A 149 -47.37 -25.34 -25.67
CA LYS A 149 -47.60 -25.89 -27.02
C LYS A 149 -48.51 -25.00 -27.85
N THR A 150 -49.54 -24.42 -27.23
CA THR A 150 -50.45 -23.50 -27.91
C THR A 150 -49.73 -22.23 -28.34
N PHE A 151 -48.94 -21.61 -27.47
CA PHE A 151 -48.17 -20.40 -27.85
C PHE A 151 -47.09 -20.67 -28.89
N ALA A 152 -46.41 -21.83 -28.83
CA ALA A 152 -45.48 -22.24 -29.88
C ALA A 152 -46.19 -22.42 -31.24
N ALA A 153 -47.41 -22.98 -31.24
CA ALA A 153 -48.22 -23.10 -32.44
C ALA A 153 -48.70 -21.75 -32.97
N VAL A 154 -49.01 -20.78 -32.10
CA VAL A 154 -49.32 -19.39 -32.48
C VAL A 154 -48.10 -18.71 -33.12
N GLU A 155 -46.91 -18.87 -32.53
CA GLU A 155 -45.68 -18.28 -33.07
C GLU A 155 -45.32 -18.85 -34.46
N ALA A 156 -45.62 -20.14 -34.69
CA ALA A 156 -45.43 -20.78 -35.98
C ALA A 156 -46.38 -20.28 -37.09
N LEU A 157 -47.42 -19.50 -36.75
CA LEU A 157 -48.29 -18.89 -37.75
C LEU A 157 -47.58 -17.72 -38.44
N THR A 158 -47.57 -17.75 -39.77
CA THR A 158 -47.09 -16.63 -40.59
C THR A 158 -48.13 -15.50 -40.59
N PRO A 159 -47.76 -14.26 -40.23
CA PRO A 159 -48.65 -13.11 -40.38
C PRO A 159 -49.04 -12.93 -41.85
N PRO A 160 -50.29 -12.55 -42.15
CA PRO A 160 -50.73 -12.30 -43.52
C PRO A 160 -50.03 -11.06 -44.10
N PRO A 161 -49.80 -11.02 -45.43
CA PRO A 161 -49.33 -9.80 -46.09
C PRO A 161 -50.39 -8.69 -45.96
N PRO A 162 -49.95 -7.42 -45.83
CA PRO A 162 -50.88 -6.31 -45.64
C PRO A 162 -51.81 -6.12 -46.85
N ASN A 163 -53.07 -5.73 -46.58
CA ASN A 163 -54.10 -5.39 -47.56
C ASN A 163 -54.75 -6.56 -48.33
N ASP A 164 -54.47 -7.81 -47.97
CA ASP A 164 -55.20 -8.98 -48.48
C ASP A 164 -56.24 -9.47 -47.45
N ARG A 165 -57.46 -8.93 -47.54
CA ARG A 165 -58.56 -9.22 -46.60
C ARG A 165 -58.96 -10.70 -46.54
N ALA A 166 -58.80 -11.46 -47.63
CA ALA A 166 -59.15 -12.88 -47.65
C ALA A 166 -58.10 -13.72 -46.91
N THR A 167 -56.83 -13.38 -47.09
CA THR A 167 -55.73 -14.00 -46.36
C THR A 167 -55.70 -13.59 -44.89
N GLU A 168 -56.10 -12.34 -44.57
CA GLU A 168 -56.28 -11.89 -43.18
C GLU A 168 -57.36 -12.69 -42.44
N ASP A 169 -58.55 -12.89 -43.03
CA ASP A 169 -59.63 -13.67 -42.43
C ASP A 169 -59.22 -15.14 -42.20
N LYS A 170 -58.57 -15.75 -43.20
CA LYS A 170 -58.07 -17.13 -43.09
C LYS A 170 -57.04 -17.27 -41.97
N SER A 171 -56.12 -16.32 -41.82
CA SER A 171 -55.11 -16.31 -40.76
C SER A 171 -55.73 -16.07 -39.38
N ALA A 172 -56.71 -15.17 -39.26
CA ALA A 172 -57.43 -14.91 -38.02
C ALA A 172 -58.24 -16.14 -37.55
N ARG A 173 -58.91 -16.85 -38.47
CA ARG A 173 -59.61 -18.10 -38.16
C ARG A 173 -58.65 -19.22 -37.77
N ARG A 174 -57.50 -19.33 -38.45
CA ARG A 174 -56.46 -20.30 -38.08
C ARG A 174 -55.89 -20.01 -36.70
N LEU A 175 -55.68 -18.74 -36.36
CA LEU A 175 -55.28 -18.31 -35.01
C LEU A 175 -56.32 -18.75 -33.98
N HIS A 176 -57.61 -18.50 -34.24
CA HIS A 176 -58.72 -18.95 -33.39
C HIS A 176 -58.72 -20.46 -33.15
N ASP A 177 -58.54 -21.26 -34.19
CA ASP A 177 -58.52 -22.73 -34.06
C ASP A 177 -57.39 -23.23 -33.17
N VAL A 178 -56.25 -22.53 -33.17
CA VAL A 178 -55.10 -22.83 -32.30
C VAL A 178 -55.40 -22.42 -30.86
N VAL A 179 -55.92 -21.22 -30.62
CA VAL A 179 -56.08 -20.66 -29.26
C VAL A 179 -57.42 -20.97 -28.59
N LYS A 180 -58.37 -21.63 -29.26
CA LYS A 180 -59.71 -21.89 -28.72
C LYS A 180 -59.73 -22.58 -27.35
N GLY A 181 -58.74 -23.42 -27.06
CA GLY A 181 -58.57 -24.06 -25.76
C GLY A 181 -58.25 -23.09 -24.62
N LEU A 182 -57.70 -21.90 -24.94
CA LEU A 182 -57.33 -20.87 -23.98
C LEU A 182 -58.47 -19.88 -23.66
N PHE A 183 -59.62 -19.97 -24.34
CA PHE A 183 -60.78 -19.10 -24.07
C PHE A 183 -61.57 -19.50 -22.83
N GLN A 184 -61.32 -20.68 -22.26
CA GLN A 184 -61.95 -21.08 -21.01
C GLN A 184 -61.57 -20.11 -19.90
N ALA A 185 -62.55 -19.75 -19.06
CA ALA A 185 -62.27 -19.05 -17.83
C ALA A 185 -61.22 -19.87 -17.06
N ASP A 186 -60.14 -19.22 -16.65
CA ASP A 186 -59.00 -19.79 -15.91
C ASP A 186 -57.96 -20.63 -16.67
N ALA A 187 -58.07 -20.82 -18.00
CA ALA A 187 -57.06 -21.59 -18.76
C ALA A 187 -55.62 -21.05 -18.64
N LEU A 188 -55.47 -19.73 -18.50
CA LEU A 188 -54.18 -19.06 -18.33
C LEU A 188 -53.82 -18.76 -16.88
N GLN A 189 -54.70 -19.09 -15.93
CA GLN A 189 -54.45 -18.84 -14.51
C GLN A 189 -53.21 -19.60 -13.98
N PRO A 190 -52.95 -20.86 -14.37
CA PRO A 190 -51.71 -21.55 -13.98
C PRO A 190 -50.45 -20.84 -14.47
N LEU A 191 -50.48 -20.27 -15.68
CA LEU A 191 -49.35 -19.53 -16.23
C LEU A 191 -49.07 -18.24 -15.44
N VAL A 192 -50.12 -17.45 -15.16
CA VAL A 192 -49.99 -16.23 -14.36
C VAL A 192 -49.44 -16.55 -12.97
N LYS A 193 -49.97 -17.58 -12.31
CA LYS A 193 -49.48 -18.06 -11.00
C LYS A 193 -48.01 -18.46 -11.08
N ALA A 194 -47.62 -19.27 -12.07
CA ALA A 194 -46.24 -19.69 -12.27
C ALA A 194 -45.29 -18.52 -12.47
N THR A 195 -45.66 -17.51 -13.27
CA THR A 195 -44.81 -16.32 -13.47
C THR A 195 -44.68 -15.46 -12.21
N ALA A 196 -45.74 -15.32 -11.42
CA ALA A 196 -45.70 -14.61 -10.14
C ALA A 196 -44.87 -15.36 -9.09
N GLU A 197 -44.93 -16.70 -9.06
CA GLU A 197 -44.08 -17.53 -8.20
C GLU A 197 -42.59 -17.36 -8.53
N VAL A 198 -42.23 -17.34 -9.81
CA VAL A 198 -40.84 -17.09 -10.24
C VAL A 198 -40.39 -15.68 -9.87
N GLU A 199 -41.23 -14.67 -10.07
CA GLU A 199 -40.91 -13.29 -9.70
C GLU A 199 -40.69 -13.15 -8.19
N THR A 200 -41.57 -13.71 -7.37
CA THR A 200 -41.47 -13.64 -5.91
C THR A 200 -40.23 -14.36 -5.38
N ARG A 201 -39.94 -15.56 -5.91
CA ARG A 201 -38.70 -16.29 -5.58
C ARG A 201 -37.46 -15.49 -5.96
N THR A 202 -37.40 -15.00 -7.20
CA THR A 202 -36.25 -14.23 -7.71
C THR A 202 -36.04 -12.93 -6.91
N ARG A 203 -37.13 -12.28 -6.47
CA ARG A 203 -37.06 -11.11 -5.58
C ARG A 203 -36.44 -11.48 -4.24
N SER A 204 -36.86 -12.59 -3.64
CA SER A 204 -36.29 -13.08 -2.37
C SER A 204 -34.81 -13.47 -2.48
N ASP A 205 -34.37 -14.02 -3.62
CA ASP A 205 -32.98 -14.34 -3.88
C ASP A 205 -32.14 -13.07 -4.03
N MET A 206 -32.66 -12.08 -4.79
CA MET A 206 -32.03 -10.78 -4.96
C MET A 206 -31.85 -10.04 -3.63
N GLU A 207 -32.88 -10.02 -2.77
CA GLU A 207 -32.78 -9.39 -1.45
C GLU A 207 -31.74 -10.08 -0.56
N ARG A 208 -31.69 -11.43 -0.59
CA ARG A 208 -30.67 -12.21 0.13
C ARG A 208 -29.27 -11.91 -0.37
N ASP A 209 -29.06 -11.86 -1.68
CA ASP A 209 -27.76 -11.58 -2.28
C ASP A 209 -27.33 -10.13 -2.05
N LYS A 210 -28.25 -9.16 -2.10
CA LYS A 210 -27.97 -7.75 -1.71
C LYS A 210 -27.59 -7.64 -0.23
N ALA A 211 -28.28 -8.34 0.67
CA ALA A 211 -27.94 -8.36 2.09
C ALA A 211 -26.56 -9.01 2.35
N ARG A 212 -26.23 -10.08 1.61
CA ARG A 212 -24.90 -10.70 1.65
C ARG A 212 -23.82 -9.75 1.12
N ALA A 213 -24.05 -9.12 -0.02
CA ALA A 213 -23.09 -8.16 -0.60
C ALA A 213 -22.84 -6.95 0.30
N ALA A 214 -23.85 -6.50 1.04
CA ALA A 214 -23.71 -5.39 2.00
C ALA A 214 -22.84 -5.76 3.22
N THR A 215 -22.71 -7.05 3.55
CA THR A 215 -22.00 -7.51 4.76
C THR A 215 -20.72 -8.28 4.45
N ALA A 216 -20.54 -8.77 3.22
CA ALA A 216 -19.35 -9.48 2.78
C ALA A 216 -18.18 -8.51 2.58
N MET A 217 -17.20 -8.62 3.48
CA MET A 217 -15.94 -7.87 3.42
C MET A 217 -14.79 -8.86 3.25
N VAL A 218 -13.96 -8.65 2.24
CA VAL A 218 -12.75 -9.44 1.98
C VAL A 218 -11.53 -8.57 2.22
N ARG A 219 -10.47 -9.17 2.74
CA ARG A 219 -9.19 -8.49 2.88
C ARG A 219 -8.48 -8.48 1.53
N GLU A 220 -8.16 -7.29 1.04
CA GLU A 220 -7.29 -7.17 -0.11
C GLU A 220 -5.93 -7.82 0.18
N PRO A 221 -5.33 -8.49 -0.81
CA PRO A 221 -3.94 -8.91 -0.68
C PRO A 221 -3.06 -7.67 -0.46
N LEU A 222 -2.03 -7.81 0.37
CA LEU A 222 -1.02 -6.76 0.52
C LEU A 222 -0.36 -6.49 -0.84
N PRO A 223 0.04 -5.25 -1.13
CA PRO A 223 0.67 -4.91 -2.39
C PRO A 223 1.92 -5.77 -2.61
N GLU A 224 2.00 -6.40 -3.79
CA GLU A 224 3.21 -7.09 -4.21
C GLU A 224 4.25 -6.05 -4.63
N GLY A 225 5.32 -5.95 -3.84
CA GLY A 225 6.48 -5.14 -4.15
C GLY A 225 7.39 -5.81 -5.19
N LEU A 226 8.50 -5.15 -5.48
CA LEU A 226 9.58 -5.66 -6.31
C LEU A 226 10.21 -6.93 -5.70
N PHE A 227 10.15 -7.06 -4.37
CA PHE A 227 10.51 -8.26 -3.65
C PHE A 227 9.32 -8.88 -2.91
N SER A 228 9.36 -10.21 -2.75
CA SER A 228 8.46 -10.86 -1.81
C SER A 228 8.68 -10.28 -0.40
N ARG A 229 7.60 -10.14 0.38
CA ARG A 229 7.65 -9.55 1.72
C ARG A 229 8.70 -10.19 2.63
N ARG A 230 8.85 -11.52 2.54
CA ARG A 230 9.86 -12.27 3.28
C ARG A 230 11.27 -11.90 2.83
N THR A 231 11.47 -11.79 1.52
CA THR A 231 12.75 -11.41 0.92
C THR A 231 13.13 -9.98 1.32
N ALA A 232 12.21 -9.02 1.19
CA ALA A 232 12.45 -7.62 1.54
C ALA A 232 12.84 -7.45 3.03
N VAL A 233 12.09 -8.08 3.94
CA VAL A 233 12.42 -8.06 5.37
C VAL A 233 13.78 -8.70 5.62
N SER A 234 14.06 -9.86 5.03
CA SER A 234 15.35 -10.54 5.20
C SER A 234 16.53 -9.70 4.69
N LEU A 235 16.34 -8.99 3.59
CA LEU A 235 17.36 -8.14 2.98
C LEU A 235 17.61 -6.89 3.81
N GLY A 236 16.55 -6.23 4.31
CA GLY A 236 16.69 -5.08 5.21
C GLY A 236 17.37 -5.45 6.52
N VAL A 237 16.99 -6.57 7.14
CA VAL A 237 17.67 -7.10 8.33
C VAL A 237 19.14 -7.43 8.00
N GLY A 238 19.39 -8.14 6.90
CA GLY A 238 20.75 -8.49 6.47
C GLY A 238 21.65 -7.26 6.29
N LEU A 239 21.15 -6.19 5.68
CA LEU A 239 21.87 -4.92 5.54
C LEU A 239 22.23 -4.30 6.90
N THR A 240 21.31 -4.34 7.88
CA THR A 240 21.62 -3.83 9.23
C THR A 240 22.65 -4.69 9.98
N VAL A 241 22.68 -6.00 9.76
CA VAL A 241 23.73 -6.88 10.32
C VAL A 241 25.08 -6.58 9.67
N ILE A 242 25.13 -6.40 8.34
CA ILE A 242 26.35 -6.00 7.62
C ILE A 242 26.86 -4.66 8.16
N ALA A 243 25.97 -3.67 8.35
CA ALA A 243 26.29 -2.39 8.95
C ALA A 243 26.92 -2.53 10.36
N LEU A 244 26.37 -3.40 11.20
CA LEU A 244 26.93 -3.71 12.51
C LEU A 244 28.31 -4.35 12.42
N LEU A 245 28.52 -5.29 11.49
CA LEU A 245 29.81 -5.94 11.27
C LEU A 245 30.88 -4.95 10.78
N VAL A 246 30.55 -4.07 9.83
CA VAL A 246 31.43 -3.00 9.36
C VAL A 246 31.84 -2.09 10.52
N SER A 247 30.88 -1.68 11.34
CA SER A 247 31.14 -0.87 12.53
C SER A 247 32.09 -1.60 13.50
N TYR A 248 31.87 -2.88 13.79
CA TYR A 248 32.75 -3.67 14.68
C TYR A 248 34.17 -3.85 14.11
N LEU A 249 34.29 -4.17 12.82
CA LEU A 249 35.58 -4.29 12.14
C LEU A 249 36.33 -2.96 12.15
N SER A 250 35.65 -1.82 11.98
CA SER A 250 36.28 -0.50 12.06
C SER A 250 36.85 -0.20 13.45
N VAL A 251 36.18 -0.61 14.54
CA VAL A 251 36.72 -0.54 15.91
C VAL A 251 37.98 -1.37 16.01
N ARG A 252 37.95 -2.61 15.51
CA ARG A 252 39.11 -3.52 15.56
C ARG A 252 40.31 -2.93 14.79
N VAL A 253 40.09 -2.39 13.60
CA VAL A 253 41.15 -1.77 12.79
C VAL A 253 41.72 -0.53 13.48
N ALA A 254 40.86 0.34 14.04
CA ALA A 254 41.32 1.51 14.78
C ALA A 254 42.12 1.13 16.04
N SER A 255 41.68 0.09 16.75
CA SER A 255 42.38 -0.46 17.91
C SER A 255 43.79 -0.99 17.53
N MET A 256 43.90 -1.74 16.43
CA MET A 256 45.20 -2.23 15.92
C MET A 256 46.12 -1.10 15.48
N ARG A 257 45.59 -0.06 14.82
CA ARG A 257 46.38 1.14 14.45
C ARG A 257 46.93 1.86 15.68
N ARG A 258 46.12 1.98 16.74
CA ARG A 258 46.55 2.58 18.02
C ARG A 258 47.59 1.75 18.73
N LEU A 259 47.47 0.42 18.71
CA LEU A 259 48.52 -0.46 19.22
C LEU A 259 49.84 -0.23 18.49
N GLY A 260 49.81 -0.07 17.17
CA GLY A 260 51.00 0.28 16.36
C GLY A 260 51.66 1.61 16.76
N THR A 261 50.89 2.58 17.25
CA THR A 261 51.43 3.85 17.77
C THR A 261 51.87 3.79 19.24
N LEU A 262 51.32 2.87 20.04
CA LEU A 262 51.61 2.73 21.47
C LEU A 262 52.89 1.93 21.76
N VAL A 263 53.29 1.01 20.88
CA VAL A 263 54.55 0.27 21.00
C VAL A 263 55.77 1.20 20.98
N PRO A 264 55.95 2.08 19.96
CA PRO A 264 57.07 3.02 19.94
C PRO A 264 57.01 4.08 21.05
N LEU A 265 55.83 4.42 21.59
CA LEU A 265 55.70 5.26 22.79
C LEU A 265 56.36 4.62 24.00
N ARG A 266 56.15 3.31 24.17
CA ARG A 266 56.72 2.56 25.30
C ARG A 266 58.23 2.45 25.21
N ASP A 267 58.77 2.38 24.00
CA ASP A 267 60.21 2.37 23.76
C ASP A 267 60.82 3.77 23.96
N ALA A 268 60.17 4.83 23.48
CA ALA A 268 60.60 6.22 23.69
C ALA A 268 60.58 6.64 25.17
N ALA A 269 59.60 6.15 25.94
CA ALA A 269 59.53 6.37 27.38
C ALA A 269 60.65 5.64 28.14
N ARG A 270 61.12 4.49 27.63
CA ARG A 270 62.26 3.76 28.20
C ARG A 270 63.60 4.43 27.88
N THR A 271 63.71 5.10 26.73
CA THR A 271 64.94 5.78 26.31
C THR A 271 65.07 7.22 26.83
N GLY A 272 64.06 7.75 27.52
CA GLY A 272 64.13 9.07 28.16
C GLY A 272 64.11 10.25 27.19
N THR A 273 63.47 10.11 26.02
CA THR A 273 63.38 11.17 24.99
C THR A 273 62.02 11.89 25.09
N PRO A 274 61.92 13.02 25.83
CA PRO A 274 60.64 13.66 26.15
C PRO A 274 59.92 14.22 24.91
N GLY A 275 60.64 14.71 23.90
CA GLY A 275 60.05 15.16 22.63
C GLY A 275 59.39 14.06 21.82
N ALA A 276 60.05 12.90 21.72
CA ALA A 276 59.52 11.75 21.01
C ALA A 276 58.26 11.19 21.70
N GLN A 277 58.26 11.15 23.04
CA GLN A 277 57.10 10.75 23.82
C GLN A 277 55.93 11.73 23.62
N THR A 278 56.19 13.04 23.71
CA THR A 278 55.19 14.11 23.54
C THR A 278 54.58 14.10 22.14
N ALA A 279 55.42 14.01 21.10
CA ALA A 279 54.96 13.97 19.70
C ALA A 279 54.07 12.75 19.42
N MET A 280 54.42 11.60 20.00
CA MET A 280 53.65 10.38 19.82
C MET A 280 52.33 10.39 20.60
N ILE A 281 52.28 11.01 21.79
CA ILE A 281 51.03 11.23 22.54
C ILE A 281 50.09 12.16 21.75
N LEU A 282 50.60 13.25 21.18
CA LEU A 282 49.81 14.17 20.34
C LEU A 282 49.30 13.49 19.06
N LYS A 283 50.11 12.64 18.43
CA LYS A 283 49.70 11.80 17.28
C LYS A 283 48.64 10.76 17.66
N ALA A 284 48.77 10.14 18.84
CA ALA A 284 47.80 9.17 19.36
C ALA A 284 46.46 9.84 19.74
N ALA A 285 46.49 11.01 20.36
CA ALA A 285 45.31 11.83 20.66
C ALA A 285 44.54 12.22 19.38
N ALA A 286 45.28 12.44 18.29
CA ALA A 286 44.73 12.73 16.97
C ALA A 286 44.14 11.49 16.26
N ALA A 287 44.47 10.27 16.68
CA ALA A 287 43.99 9.06 16.02
C ALA A 287 42.46 8.92 16.18
N HIS A 288 41.76 8.74 15.05
CA HIS A 288 40.30 8.61 15.05
C HIS A 288 39.83 7.45 15.93
N ASN A 289 38.79 7.69 16.74
CA ASN A 289 38.06 6.62 17.41
C ASN A 289 37.43 5.73 16.35
N GLY A 290 37.62 4.42 16.48
CA GLY A 290 36.98 3.45 15.61
C GLY A 290 35.49 3.34 15.88
N GLY A 291 34.79 2.59 15.04
CA GLY A 291 33.35 2.41 15.14
C GLY A 291 32.60 3.36 14.23
N GLU A 292 31.54 2.84 13.63
CA GLU A 292 30.59 3.61 12.85
C GLU A 292 29.20 3.49 13.49
N PRO A 293 29.04 3.92 14.76
CA PRO A 293 27.75 3.80 15.45
C PRO A 293 26.64 4.58 14.74
N GLY A 294 26.96 5.69 14.07
CA GLY A 294 26.00 6.46 13.27
C GLY A 294 25.45 5.66 12.08
N LEU A 295 26.28 4.83 11.45
CA LEU A 295 25.87 3.95 10.35
C LEU A 295 24.87 2.88 10.85
N VAL A 296 25.17 2.29 12.01
CA VAL A 296 24.31 1.29 12.67
C VAL A 296 22.98 1.90 13.13
N ILE A 297 23.04 2.99 13.91
CA ILE A 297 21.86 3.69 14.43
C ILE A 297 21.00 4.24 13.30
N GLY A 298 21.63 4.85 12.28
CA GLY A 298 20.93 5.40 11.12
C GLY A 298 20.15 4.32 10.37
N SER A 299 20.78 3.17 10.07
CA SER A 299 20.12 2.05 9.38
C SER A 299 18.92 1.51 10.17
N ALA A 300 19.05 1.40 11.49
CA ALA A 300 18.01 0.89 12.38
C ALA A 300 16.82 1.85 12.50
N VAL A 301 17.09 3.14 12.70
CA VAL A 301 16.06 4.17 12.83
C VAL A 301 15.37 4.41 11.49
N GLY A 302 16.11 4.44 10.38
CA GLY A 302 15.55 4.59 9.04
C GLY A 302 14.62 3.44 8.67
N GLY A 303 15.02 2.19 8.96
CA GLY A 303 14.17 1.02 8.80
C GLY A 303 12.90 1.08 9.68
N LEU A 304 13.04 1.45 10.95
CA LEU A 304 11.89 1.61 11.85
C LEU A 304 10.91 2.68 11.36
N LEU A 305 11.40 3.85 10.95
CA LEU A 305 10.56 4.93 10.45
C LEU A 305 9.80 4.52 9.19
N ALA A 306 10.47 3.87 8.24
CA ALA A 306 9.80 3.37 7.03
C ALA A 306 8.73 2.32 7.37
N ALA A 307 9.03 1.40 8.29
CA ALA A 307 8.08 0.41 8.78
C ALA A 307 6.91 1.03 9.56
N LEU A 308 7.07 2.20 10.18
CA LEU A 308 5.97 2.91 10.84
C LEU A 308 5.10 3.71 9.86
N LEU A 309 5.71 4.31 8.83
CA LEU A 309 5.01 5.17 7.87
C LEU A 309 4.17 4.37 6.87
N LYS A 310 4.72 3.28 6.32
CA LYS A 310 3.99 2.39 5.39
C LYS A 310 4.29 0.94 5.71
N PRO A 311 3.62 0.37 6.72
CA PRO A 311 3.91 -1.00 7.15
C PRO A 311 3.41 -2.05 6.14
N ALA A 312 2.52 -1.66 5.21
CA ALA A 312 2.06 -2.50 4.10
C ALA A 312 3.11 -2.70 3.00
N ASP A 313 4.10 -1.80 2.90
CA ASP A 313 5.11 -1.80 1.84
C ASP A 313 6.48 -2.21 2.41
N ALA A 314 6.88 -3.44 2.14
CA ALA A 314 8.13 -3.99 2.65
C ALA A 314 9.37 -3.53 1.87
N ASP A 315 9.21 -3.02 0.65
CA ASP A 315 10.33 -2.45 -0.10
C ASP A 315 10.72 -1.09 0.48
N LEU A 316 9.73 -0.32 0.94
CA LEU A 316 9.98 0.93 1.65
C LEU A 316 10.84 0.71 2.91
N PHE A 317 10.69 -0.43 3.59
CA PHE A 317 11.55 -0.79 4.72
C PHE A 317 13.03 -0.88 4.30
N VAL A 318 13.33 -1.55 3.18
CA VAL A 318 14.71 -1.64 2.66
C VAL A 318 15.25 -0.28 2.27
N VAL A 319 14.43 0.53 1.57
CA VAL A 319 14.79 1.90 1.20
C VAL A 319 15.07 2.75 2.44
N GLY A 320 14.24 2.62 3.48
CA GLY A 320 14.42 3.29 4.77
C GLY A 320 15.72 2.90 5.46
N VAL A 321 16.06 1.61 5.48
CA VAL A 321 17.34 1.12 6.01
C VAL A 321 18.51 1.73 5.26
N MET A 322 18.49 1.73 3.93
CA MET A 322 19.57 2.28 3.09
C MET A 322 19.72 3.79 3.24
N ALA A 323 18.61 4.53 3.19
CA ALA A 323 18.61 5.97 3.37
C ALA A 323 19.08 6.37 4.78
N GLY A 324 18.61 5.64 5.80
CA GLY A 324 19.03 5.83 7.19
C GLY A 324 20.52 5.56 7.39
N LEU A 325 21.06 4.53 6.74
CA LEU A 325 22.49 4.21 6.76
C LEU A 325 23.33 5.38 6.22
N LEU A 326 22.98 5.91 5.04
CA LEU A 326 23.68 7.04 4.42
C LEU A 326 23.57 8.31 5.26
N LEU A 327 22.38 8.62 5.76
CA LEU A 327 22.14 9.79 6.61
C LEU A 327 22.91 9.69 7.93
N GLY A 328 22.89 8.52 8.56
CA GLY A 328 23.63 8.25 9.79
C GLY A 328 25.14 8.40 9.62
N LEU A 329 25.69 7.94 8.49
CA LEU A 329 27.08 8.14 8.13
C LEU A 329 27.40 9.63 7.93
N ALA A 330 26.56 10.36 7.19
CA ALA A 330 26.73 11.78 6.92
C ALA A 330 26.69 12.63 8.21
N ILE A 331 25.74 12.36 9.11
CA ILE A 331 25.64 13.02 10.41
C ILE A 331 26.89 12.72 11.25
N GLN A 332 27.32 11.45 11.31
CA GLN A 332 28.52 11.08 12.04
C GLN A 332 29.77 11.79 11.50
N TRP A 333 29.89 11.90 10.18
CA TRP A 333 30.97 12.63 9.52
C TRP A 333 30.94 14.13 9.86
N ALA A 334 29.77 14.76 9.80
CA ALA A 334 29.60 16.16 10.17
C ALA A 334 29.95 16.44 11.64
N ILE A 335 29.50 15.58 12.57
CA ILE A 335 29.84 15.66 13.99
C ILE A 335 31.36 15.52 14.20
N ARG A 336 32.01 14.61 13.46
CA ARG A 336 33.46 14.42 13.54
C ARG A 336 34.23 15.65 13.09
N ILE A 337 33.78 16.34 12.04
CA ILE A 337 34.40 17.59 11.57
C ILE A 337 34.17 18.70 12.59
N ALA A 338 32.93 18.89 13.04
CA ALA A 338 32.57 20.00 13.92
C ALA A 338 33.22 19.92 15.31
N ILE A 339 33.43 18.71 15.84
CA ILE A 339 33.90 18.50 17.23
C ILE A 339 35.35 17.97 17.27
N GLY A 340 35.91 17.54 16.14
CA GLY A 340 37.20 16.83 16.07
C GLY A 340 38.39 17.60 16.66
N ALA A 341 38.47 18.90 16.40
CA ALA A 341 39.56 19.76 16.89
C ALA A 341 39.51 20.00 18.41
N ARG A 342 38.31 20.21 18.98
CA ARG A 342 38.15 20.42 20.43
C ARG A 342 38.42 19.14 21.22
N LYS A 343 37.89 18.00 20.75
CA LYS A 343 38.14 16.68 21.36
C LYS A 343 39.60 16.25 21.30
N TRP A 344 40.40 16.77 20.36
CA TRP A 344 41.83 16.49 20.32
C TRP A 344 42.55 17.08 21.53
N ARG A 345 42.24 18.34 21.91
CA ARG A 345 42.83 18.96 23.10
C ARG A 345 42.47 18.20 24.37
N ASP A 346 41.19 17.84 24.54
CA ASP A 346 40.73 17.10 25.71
C ASP A 346 41.44 15.74 25.83
N ARG A 347 41.53 14.99 24.73
CA ARG A 347 42.25 13.70 24.70
C ARG A 347 43.75 13.83 24.90
N ALA A 348 44.37 14.89 24.38
CA ALA A 348 45.79 15.14 24.56
C ALA A 348 46.10 15.46 26.02
N ALA A 349 45.24 16.24 26.69
CA ALA A 349 45.34 16.50 28.14
C ALA A 349 45.13 15.22 28.97
N GLU A 350 44.11 14.43 28.66
CA GLU A 350 43.85 13.16 29.36
C GLU A 350 45.01 12.15 29.21
N LEU A 351 45.58 12.03 28.00
CA LEU A 351 46.74 11.15 27.78
C LEU A 351 48.00 11.68 28.46
N ALA A 352 48.15 13.01 28.59
CA ALA A 352 49.26 13.65 29.30
C ALA A 352 49.25 13.34 30.80
N GLU A 353 48.07 13.32 31.41
CA GLU A 353 47.90 12.98 32.84
C GLU A 353 48.27 11.53 33.12
N ILE A 354 47.99 10.62 32.18
CA ILE A 354 48.21 9.19 32.34
C ILE A 354 49.67 8.79 32.04
N GLU A 355 50.27 9.32 30.97
CA GLU A 355 51.56 8.80 30.47
C GLU A 355 52.81 9.55 30.95
N LYS A 356 52.70 10.77 31.51
CA LYS A 356 53.79 11.64 32.04
C LYS A 356 55.10 11.62 31.20
N PRO A 357 55.51 12.74 30.57
CA PRO A 357 55.49 14.07 31.19
C PRO A 357 54.36 14.96 30.67
N ALA A 358 53.58 15.53 31.60
CA ALA A 358 52.45 16.39 31.26
C ALA A 358 52.86 17.80 30.81
N ILE A 359 54.01 18.29 31.28
CA ILE A 359 54.45 19.69 31.08
C ILE A 359 54.70 20.01 29.60
N PRO A 360 55.48 19.22 28.82
CA PRO A 360 55.71 19.54 27.40
C PRO A 360 54.44 19.49 26.56
N ILE A 361 53.49 18.61 26.91
CA ILE A 361 52.20 18.50 26.20
C ILE A 361 51.36 19.75 26.42
N VAL A 362 51.24 20.20 27.68
CA VAL A 362 50.49 21.41 28.02
C VAL A 362 51.12 22.66 27.38
N LEU A 363 52.46 22.75 27.36
CA LEU A 363 53.18 23.85 26.71
C LEU A 363 52.96 23.89 25.19
N VAL A 364 52.98 22.74 24.53
CA VAL A 364 52.71 22.66 23.09
C VAL A 364 51.25 23.01 22.80
N MET A 365 50.32 22.53 23.62
CA MET A 365 48.89 22.82 23.48
C MET A 365 48.55 24.30 23.74
N SER A 366 49.27 24.98 24.64
CA SER A 366 49.10 26.42 24.88
C SER A 366 49.67 27.27 23.73
N GLY A 367 50.67 26.76 23.02
CA GLY A 367 51.24 27.39 21.83
C GLY A 367 50.40 27.25 20.55
N VAL A 368 49.48 26.27 20.48
CA VAL A 368 48.58 26.08 19.33
C VAL A 368 47.36 26.99 19.48
N ASN A 369 47.17 27.90 18.51
CA ASN A 369 46.00 28.80 18.51
C ASN A 369 44.69 28.02 18.32
N PRO A 370 43.62 28.36 19.07
CA PRO A 370 42.29 27.80 18.83
C PRO A 370 41.83 27.97 17.39
N GLY A 371 41.42 26.89 16.73
CA GLY A 371 41.00 26.86 15.32
C GLY A 371 42.06 26.35 14.34
N LEU A 372 43.34 26.28 14.73
CA LEU A 372 44.44 25.74 13.91
C LEU A 372 44.82 24.30 14.28
N GLU A 373 44.05 23.62 15.13
CA GLU A 373 44.39 22.27 15.59
C GLU A 373 44.43 21.27 14.42
N ALA A 374 43.53 21.40 13.45
CA ALA A 374 43.49 20.50 12.30
C ALA A 374 44.75 20.61 11.43
N GLU A 375 45.20 21.84 11.15
CA GLU A 375 46.43 22.12 10.40
C GLU A 375 47.67 21.65 11.16
N PHE A 376 47.70 21.89 12.48
CA PHE A 376 48.77 21.42 13.35
C PHE A 376 48.87 19.89 13.40
N ILE A 377 47.73 19.20 13.52
CA ILE A 377 47.68 17.73 13.48
C ILE A 377 48.17 17.21 12.12
N GLN A 378 47.76 17.86 11.02
CA GLN A 378 48.19 17.48 9.67
C GLN A 378 49.71 17.67 9.50
N TYR A 379 50.25 18.79 9.99
CA TYR A 379 51.69 19.06 10.02
C TYR A 379 52.44 18.00 10.85
N LEU A 380 52.00 17.71 12.09
CA LEU A 380 52.66 16.69 12.89
C LEU A 380 52.66 15.31 12.21
N ARG A 381 51.57 14.95 11.53
CA ARG A 381 51.44 13.68 10.81
C ARG A 381 52.33 13.57 9.58
N SER A 382 52.62 14.68 8.89
CA SER A 382 53.50 14.67 7.72
C SER A 382 54.98 14.51 8.09
N LEU A 383 55.35 14.84 9.33
CA LEU A 383 56.71 14.71 9.83
C LEU A 383 57.08 13.26 10.20
N SER A 384 58.34 12.91 9.93
CA SER A 384 58.96 11.68 10.44
C SER A 384 58.94 11.66 11.98
N PRO A 385 59.07 10.49 12.62
CA PRO A 385 59.07 10.41 14.09
C PRO A 385 60.13 11.30 14.76
N ALA A 386 61.33 11.40 14.18
CA ALA A 386 62.42 12.22 14.70
C ALA A 386 62.15 13.73 14.49
N ASP A 387 61.65 14.12 13.31
CA ASP A 387 61.34 15.53 13.02
C ASP A 387 60.14 16.01 13.84
N ALA A 388 59.16 15.15 14.06
CA ALA A 388 58.02 15.45 14.93
C ALA A 388 58.47 15.65 16.39
N ALA A 389 59.40 14.82 16.88
CA ALA A 389 59.97 14.99 18.21
C ALA A 389 60.68 16.34 18.35
N GLY A 390 61.56 16.69 17.39
CA GLY A 390 62.27 17.96 17.40
C GLY A 390 61.35 19.18 17.21
N ALA A 391 60.29 19.07 16.42
CA ALA A 391 59.30 20.14 16.26
C ALA A 391 58.53 20.39 17.57
N VAL A 392 58.14 19.33 18.27
CA VAL A 392 57.41 19.41 19.55
C VAL A 392 58.29 19.95 20.67
N GLU A 393 59.57 19.57 20.74
CA GLU A 393 60.54 20.14 21.69
C GLU A 393 60.75 21.64 21.47
N LYS A 394 60.94 22.05 20.21
CA LYS A 394 61.07 23.48 19.86
C LYS A 394 59.84 24.28 20.26
N LEU A 395 58.64 23.75 20.00
CA LEU A 395 57.39 24.40 20.38
C LEU A 395 57.21 24.48 21.90
N ALA A 396 57.57 23.43 22.63
CA ALA A 396 57.53 23.44 24.09
C ALA A 396 58.49 24.49 24.67
N ALA A 397 59.74 24.53 24.18
CA ALA A 397 60.74 25.51 24.62
C ALA A 397 60.32 26.96 24.31
N GLN A 398 59.78 27.20 23.12
CA GLN A 398 59.24 28.52 22.74
C GLN A 398 58.06 28.95 23.62
N ALA A 399 57.18 28.02 23.99
CA ALA A 399 56.07 28.31 24.88
C ALA A 399 56.55 28.63 26.30
N GLU A 400 57.54 27.89 26.81
CA GLU A 400 58.16 28.14 28.10
C GLU A 400 58.82 29.52 28.18
N GLU A 401 59.60 29.89 27.16
CA GLU A 401 60.25 31.21 27.08
C GLU A 401 59.22 32.36 27.09
N ARG A 402 58.11 32.20 26.35
CA ARG A 402 57.01 33.18 26.36
C ARG A 402 56.35 33.31 27.73
N ILE A 403 56.16 32.20 28.44
CA ILE A 403 55.56 32.23 29.78
C ILE A 403 56.49 32.94 30.75
N LEU A 404 57.79 32.62 30.75
CA LEU A 404 58.78 33.27 31.59
C LEU A 404 58.87 34.78 31.32
N ALA A 405 58.91 35.18 30.04
CA ALA A 405 58.91 36.59 29.66
C ALA A 405 57.63 37.34 30.13
N SER A 406 56.47 36.68 30.02
CA SER A 406 55.21 37.26 30.51
C SER A 406 55.17 37.39 32.05
N ALA A 407 55.73 36.43 32.76
CA ALA A 407 55.80 36.44 34.22
C ALA A 407 56.76 37.53 34.72
N GLU A 408 57.87 37.75 34.02
CA GLU A 408 58.81 38.84 34.30
C GLU A 408 58.20 40.21 34.02
N ALA A 409 57.46 40.36 32.92
CA ALA A 409 56.69 41.56 32.63
C ALA A 409 55.62 41.86 33.71
N GLN A 410 54.94 40.83 34.23
CA GLN A 410 53.98 41.00 35.33
C GLN A 410 54.67 41.37 36.65
N ARG A 411 55.81 40.77 36.98
CA ARG A 411 56.59 41.13 38.16
C ARG A 411 57.08 42.57 38.09
N THR A 412 57.64 42.99 36.96
CA THR A 412 58.12 44.37 36.75
C THR A 412 56.97 45.37 36.83
N ALA A 413 55.80 45.07 36.27
CA ALA A 413 54.59 45.88 36.42
C ALA A 413 54.11 45.95 37.88
N ALA A 414 54.12 44.85 38.62
CA ALA A 414 53.75 44.81 40.03
C ALA A 414 54.73 45.61 40.91
N HIS A 415 56.03 45.53 40.64
CA HIS A 415 57.05 46.33 41.32
C HIS A 415 56.91 47.82 41.00
N ALA A 416 56.62 48.19 39.75
CA ALA A 416 56.36 49.57 39.36
C ALA A 416 55.10 50.13 40.04
N ALA A 417 54.03 49.33 40.14
CA ALA A 417 52.81 49.71 40.85
C ALA A 417 53.04 49.86 42.37
N ALA A 418 53.83 48.98 42.99
CA ALA A 418 54.19 49.08 44.40
C ALA A 418 55.07 50.31 44.69
N ALA A 419 56.00 50.64 43.79
CA ALA A 419 56.82 51.85 43.89
C ALA A 419 55.97 53.14 43.74
N ALA A 420 55.00 53.15 42.82
CA ALA A 420 54.06 54.26 42.67
C ALA A 420 53.15 54.44 43.91
N ALA A 421 52.71 53.34 44.53
CA ALA A 421 51.93 53.38 45.77
C ALA A 421 52.75 53.89 46.97
N ALA A 422 54.05 53.54 47.05
CA ALA A 422 54.95 54.05 48.09
C ALA A 422 55.29 55.55 47.90
N GLY A 423 55.33 56.03 46.66
CA GLY A 423 55.57 57.45 46.34
C GLY A 423 54.42 58.40 46.74
N HIS A 424 53.20 57.89 46.92
CA HIS A 424 52.05 58.69 47.36
C HIS A 424 51.96 58.93 48.87
N HIS A 425 52.85 58.34 49.69
CA HIS A 425 52.85 58.54 51.15
C HIS A 425 53.82 59.62 51.67
N ASN A 426 54.57 60.29 50.80
CA ASN A 426 55.57 61.31 51.18
C ASN A 426 55.18 62.76 50.77
N TYR A 427 53.93 63.16 51.00
CA TYR A 427 53.58 64.58 51.11
C TYR A 427 52.74 64.81 52.38
N PRO A 428 53.34 65.30 53.49
CA PRO A 428 52.56 65.87 54.57
C PRO A 428 52.04 67.23 54.12
N VAL A 429 50.72 67.45 54.23
CA VAL A 429 50.11 68.79 54.24
C VAL A 429 50.17 69.32 55.67
#